data_AF-A0A8H8A474-F1
#
_entry.id   AF-A0A8H8A474-F1
#
_cell.length_a   1.000
_cell.length_b   1.000
_cell.length_c   1.000
_cell.angle_alpha   90.00
_cell.angle_beta   90.00
_cell.angle_gamma   90.00
#
_symmetry.space_group_name_H-M   'P 1'
#
loop_
_entity.id
_entity.type
_entity.pdbx_description
1 polymer ?
#
loop_
_entity_poly.entity_id
_entity_poly.type
_entity_poly.pdbx_seq_one_letter_code
_entity_poly.pdbx_strand_id
1 'polypeptide(L)'
;MYAFGDDKQPALDSVQILEDIVIDYVNEMCLEAARVAGNRNKLKVDDFKFILRNDPRKLGRIEELLTLQRVIAEARKQFDDKD
;
A
#
# COMPACT_ATOMS: atom_id res chain seq x y z
N MET A 1 14.84 5.12 -0.76
CA MET A 1 15.81 5.47 -1.81
C MET A 1 16.99 4.49 -1.82
N TYR A 2 17.79 4.38 -0.74
CA TYR A 2 18.90 3.41 -0.63
C TYR A 2 18.59 1.96 -1.03
N ALA A 3 17.47 1.40 -0.56
CA ALA A 3 17.07 0.02 -0.87
C ALA A 3 16.82 -0.24 -2.38
N PHE A 4 16.68 0.82 -3.17
CA PHE A 4 16.54 0.78 -4.63
C PHE A 4 17.83 1.20 -5.35
N GLY A 5 18.96 1.29 -4.65
CA GLY A 5 20.29 1.53 -5.22
C GLY A 5 20.81 2.97 -5.10
N ASP A 6 20.10 3.86 -4.40
CA ASP A 6 20.58 5.22 -4.12
C ASP A 6 21.65 5.23 -3.00
N ASP A 7 22.20 6.39 -2.67
CA ASP A 7 23.12 6.58 -1.54
C ASP A 7 22.42 6.40 -0.17
N LYS A 8 23.21 6.12 0.89
CA LYS A 8 22.71 6.04 2.27
C LYS A 8 22.23 7.40 2.78
N GLN A 9 22.83 8.49 2.31
CA GLN A 9 22.48 9.87 2.56
C GLN A 9 22.12 10.53 1.21
N PRO A 10 20.89 10.29 0.72
CA PRO A 10 20.44 10.89 -0.53
C PRO A 10 20.38 12.42 -0.44
N ALA A 11 20.49 13.08 -1.59
CA ALA A 11 20.39 14.53 -1.66
C ALA A 11 19.04 15.02 -1.12
N LEU A 12 19.05 16.05 -0.26
CA LEU A 12 17.85 16.55 0.41
C LEU A 12 16.78 17.01 -0.59
N ASP A 13 17.18 17.71 -1.65
CA ASP A 13 16.27 18.19 -2.69
C ASP A 13 15.56 17.03 -3.41
N SER A 14 16.27 15.91 -3.64
CA SER A 14 15.67 14.70 -4.23
C SER A 14 14.69 14.02 -3.27
N VAL A 15 14.96 14.03 -1.97
CA VAL A 15 14.05 13.52 -0.95
C VAL A 15 12.77 14.34 -0.91
N GLN A 16 12.88 15.67 -0.92
CA GLN A 16 11.73 16.58 -0.90
C GLN A 16 10.84 16.40 -2.14
N ILE A 17 11.43 16.34 -3.33
CA ILE A 17 10.65 16.10 -4.56
C ILE A 17 9.98 14.73 -4.52
N LEU A 18 10.67 13.70 -4.02
CA LEU A 18 10.08 12.37 -3.91
C LEU A 18 8.90 12.36 -2.92
N GLU A 19 8.98 13.12 -1.83
CA GLU A 19 7.87 13.30 -0.89
C GLU A 19 6.64 13.89 -1.60
N ASP A 20 6.81 14.99 -2.33
CA ASP A 20 5.72 15.62 -3.08
C ASP A 20 5.08 14.65 -4.08
N ILE A 21 5.91 13.94 -4.87
CA ILE A 21 5.44 12.93 -5.84
C ILE A 21 4.63 11.82 -5.14
N VAL A 22 5.08 11.36 -3.97
CA VAL A 22 4.40 10.27 -3.24
C VAL A 22 3.07 10.76 -2.67
N ILE A 23 3.01 11.99 -2.15
CA ILE A 23 1.76 12.60 -1.67
C ILE A 23 0.74 12.67 -2.80
N ASP A 24 1.14 13.20 -3.95
CA ASP A 24 0.27 13.30 -5.12
C ASP A 24 -0.22 11.93 -5.59
N TYR A 25 0.69 10.95 -5.68
CA TYR A 25 0.33 9.58 -6.07
C TYR A 25 -0.70 8.95 -5.13
N VAL A 26 -0.54 9.12 -3.80
CA VAL A 26 -1.49 8.58 -2.82
C VAL A 26 -2.85 9.27 -2.94
N ASN A 27 -2.86 10.59 -3.14
CA ASN A 27 -4.09 11.35 -3.33
C ASN A 27 -4.84 10.88 -4.59
N GLU A 28 -4.15 10.75 -5.73
CA GLU A 28 -4.74 10.26 -6.97
C GLU A 28 -5.31 8.84 -6.81
N MET A 29 -4.56 7.92 -6.20
CA MET A 29 -5.02 6.56 -5.91
C MET A 29 -6.30 6.55 -5.07
N CYS A 30 -6.38 7.38 -4.02
CA CYS A 30 -7.57 7.48 -3.18
C CYS A 30 -8.77 8.06 -3.95
N LEU A 31 -8.56 9.06 -4.80
CA LEU A 31 -9.60 9.63 -5.65
C LEU A 31 -10.12 8.61 -6.68
N GLU A 32 -9.23 7.84 -7.30
CA GLU A 32 -9.62 6.77 -8.23
C GLU A 32 -10.40 5.66 -7.51
N ALA A 33 -9.92 5.22 -6.35
CA ALA A 33 -10.62 4.24 -5.52
C ALA A 33 -12.00 4.76 -5.08
N ALA A 34 -12.14 6.05 -4.77
CA ALA A 34 -13.42 6.67 -4.46
C ALA A 34 -14.39 6.68 -5.64
N ARG A 35 -13.90 6.91 -6.86
CA ARG A 35 -14.72 6.79 -8.08
C ARG A 35 -15.25 5.36 -8.28
N VAL A 36 -14.42 4.36 -7.99
CA VAL A 36 -14.80 2.93 -8.04
C VAL A 36 -15.77 2.58 -6.90
N ALA A 37 -15.60 3.16 -5.72
CA ALA A 37 -16.51 3.02 -4.60
C ALA A 37 -17.92 3.56 -4.94
N GLY A 38 -17.98 4.59 -5.80
CA GLY A 38 -19.22 5.22 -6.23
C GLY A 38 -19.96 5.82 -5.05
N ASN A 39 -21.22 5.43 -4.85
CA ASN A 39 -22.06 5.92 -3.75
C ASN A 39 -21.74 5.27 -2.40
N ARG A 40 -20.75 4.38 -2.32
CA ARG A 40 -20.36 3.78 -1.03
C ARG A 40 -19.62 4.83 -0.19
N ASN A 41 -20.12 5.07 1.02
CA ASN A 41 -19.49 5.97 2.00
C ASN A 41 -18.17 5.46 2.60
N LYS A 42 -17.70 4.28 2.18
CA LYS A 42 -16.45 3.66 2.68
C LYS A 42 -15.71 2.98 1.54
N LEU A 43 -14.41 3.24 1.46
CA LEU A 43 -13.48 2.52 0.61
C LEU A 43 -13.23 1.11 1.16
N LYS A 44 -13.08 0.16 0.26
CA LYS A 44 -12.67 -1.22 0.53
C LYS A 44 -11.37 -1.52 -0.17
N VAL A 45 -10.66 -2.54 0.30
CA VAL A 45 -9.43 -3.05 -0.34
C VAL A 45 -9.68 -3.40 -1.81
N ASP A 46 -10.84 -3.95 -2.14
CA ASP A 46 -11.20 -4.30 -3.52
C ASP A 46 -11.27 -3.10 -4.47
N ASP A 47 -11.53 -1.89 -3.96
CA ASP A 47 -11.54 -0.66 -4.76
C ASP A 47 -10.12 -0.34 -5.25
N PHE A 48 -9.14 -0.50 -4.36
CA PHE A 48 -7.72 -0.36 -4.69
C PHE A 48 -7.22 -1.48 -5.61
N LYS A 49 -7.68 -2.73 -5.39
CA LYS A 49 -7.35 -3.86 -6.27
C LYS A 49 -7.90 -3.64 -7.68
N PHE A 50 -9.10 -3.06 -7.80
CA PHE A 50 -9.70 -2.78 -9.09
C PHE A 50 -8.95 -1.70 -9.88
N ILE A 51 -8.55 -0.59 -9.25
CA ILE A 51 -7.76 0.44 -9.96
C ILE A 51 -6.39 -0.10 -10.38
N LEU A 52 -5.80 -1.01 -9.60
CA LEU A 52 -4.51 -1.66 -9.89
C LEU A 52 -4.61 -2.90 -10.77
N ARG A 53 -5.79 -3.26 -11.31
CA ARG A 53 -6.01 -4.51 -12.07
C ARG A 53 -5.11 -4.68 -13.30
N ASN A 54 -4.62 -3.57 -13.85
CA ASN A 54 -3.74 -3.55 -15.01
C ASN A 54 -2.25 -3.56 -14.65
N ASP A 55 -1.90 -3.50 -13.36
CA ASP A 55 -0.52 -3.62 -12.86
C ASP A 55 -0.39 -4.94 -12.07
N PRO A 56 -0.07 -6.06 -12.74
CA PRO A 56 -0.04 -7.38 -12.10
C PRO A 56 1.02 -7.46 -10.99
N ARG A 57 2.08 -6.65 -11.05
CA ARG A 57 3.12 -6.65 -10.01
C ARG A 57 2.60 -6.01 -8.73
N LYS A 58 1.98 -4.84 -8.82
CA LYS A 58 1.39 -4.18 -7.64
C LYS A 58 0.21 -4.99 -7.09
N LEU A 59 -0.64 -5.53 -7.95
CA LEU A 59 -1.77 -6.35 -7.52
C LEU A 59 -1.29 -7.62 -6.79
N GLY A 60 -0.31 -8.35 -7.35
CA GLY A 60 0.27 -9.52 -6.71
C GLY A 60 0.90 -9.19 -5.35
N ARG A 61 1.58 -8.04 -5.24
CA ARG A 61 2.17 -7.60 -3.98
C ARG A 61 1.11 -7.30 -2.90
N ILE A 62 -0.04 -6.75 -3.28
CA ILE A 62 -1.14 -6.53 -2.33
C ILE A 62 -1.63 -7.85 -1.74
N GLU A 63 -1.87 -8.86 -2.59
CA GLU A 63 -2.35 -10.17 -2.13
C GLU A 63 -1.35 -10.87 -1.20
N GLU A 64 -0.06 -10.80 -1.54
CA GLU A 64 1.02 -11.30 -0.69
C GLU A 64 1.01 -10.63 0.69
N LEU A 65 0.95 -9.29 0.74
CA LEU A 65 0.96 -8.54 1.99
C LEU A 65 -0.27 -8.83 2.86
N LEU A 66 -1.46 -8.93 2.25
CA LEU A 66 -2.69 -9.30 2.98
C LEU A 66 -2.60 -10.72 3.54
N THR A 67 -2.01 -11.64 2.78
CA THR A 67 -1.78 -13.02 3.22
C THR A 67 -0.82 -13.06 4.40
N LEU A 68 0.32 -12.36 4.31
CA LEU A 68 1.29 -12.28 5.40
C LEU A 68 0.69 -11.65 6.65
N GLN A 69 -0.11 -10.59 6.51
CA GLN A 69 -0.82 -9.97 7.63
C GLN A 69 -1.74 -10.99 8.33
N ARG A 70 -2.47 -11.81 7.57
CA ARG A 70 -3.31 -12.87 8.12
C ARG A 70 -2.50 -13.91 8.88
N VAL A 71 -1.38 -14.38 8.32
CA VAL A 71 -0.49 -15.34 8.98
C VAL A 71 0.05 -14.78 10.30
N ILE A 72 0.49 -13.52 10.30
CA ILE A 72 0.97 -12.85 11.52
C ILE A 72 -0.15 -12.74 12.57
N ALA A 73 -1.37 -12.39 12.14
CA ALA A 73 -2.50 -12.27 13.05
C ALA A 73 -2.90 -13.62 13.67
N GLU A 74 -2.90 -14.70 12.88
CA GLU A 74 -3.15 -16.06 13.35
C GLU A 74 -2.07 -16.54 14.31
N ALA A 75 -0.79 -16.27 14.01
CA ALA A 75 0.33 -16.59 14.89
C ALA A 75 0.21 -15.89 16.25
N ARG A 76 -0.15 -14.59 16.26
CA ARG A 76 -0.33 -13.83 17.51
C ARG A 76 -1.43 -14.40 18.41
N LYS A 77 -2.57 -14.80 17.84
CA LYS A 77 -3.68 -15.40 18.61
C LYS A 77 -3.27 -16.67 19.37
N GLN A 78 -2.38 -17.47 18.81
CA GLN A 78 -1.90 -18.70 19.45
C GLN A 78 -1.06 -18.45 20.71
N PHE A 79 -0.55 -17.23 20.90
CA PHE A 79 0.18 -16.83 22.11
C PHE A 79 -0.75 -16.17 23.14
N ASP A 80 -1.74 -15.39 22.70
CA ASP A 80 -2.73 -14.77 23.62
C ASP A 80 -3.63 -15.80 24.32
N ASP A 81 -3.87 -16.98 23.72
CA ASP A 81 -4.65 -18.07 24.33
C ASP A 81 -3.86 -18.88 25.38
N LYS A 82 -2.57 -18.56 25.60
CA LYS A 82 -1.66 -19.31 26.51
C LYS A 82 -1.28 -18.56 27.78
N ASP A 83 -1.78 -17.35 27.98
CA ASP A 83 -1.69 -16.55 29.21
C ASP A 83 -3.07 -16.38 29.86
#